data_AF-A0A2S6GF42-F1
#
_entry.id   AF-A0A2S6GF42-F1
#
_cell.length_a   1.000
_cell.length_b   1.000
_cell.length_c   1.000
_cell.angle_alpha   90.00
_cell.angle_beta   90.00
_cell.angle_gamma   90.00
#
_symmetry.space_group_name_H-M   'P 1'
#
loop_
_entity.id
_entity.type
_entity.pdbx_description
1 polymer ?
#
loop_
_entity_poly.entity_id
_entity_poly.type
_entity_poly.pdbx_seq_one_letter_code
_entity_poly.pdbx_strand_id
1 'polypeptide(L)'
;MVLPRALATDAEHEYLVRFTFTDRVTMSPYYFCTPRYPCARFDLHVRFDRDRLPGKVWRIDGGYPIEVDDVTSPRHPLDVDPAGEVHLAFTNLIPRLSFGAAWQD
;
A
#
# COMPACT_ATOMS: atom_id res chain seq x y z
N MET A 1 23.13 -18.88 7.33
CA MET A 1 22.09 -18.08 6.65
C MET A 1 22.24 -18.37 5.16
N VAL A 2 21.27 -19.06 4.56
CA VAL A 2 21.32 -19.42 3.12
C VAL A 2 20.69 -18.28 2.33
N LEU A 3 21.33 -17.86 1.23
CA LEU A 3 20.78 -16.82 0.36
C LEU A 3 19.51 -17.33 -0.35
N PRO A 4 18.54 -16.45 -0.64
CA PRO A 4 17.38 -16.84 -1.45
C PRO A 4 17.84 -17.41 -2.79
N ARG A 5 17.27 -18.55 -3.19
CA ARG A 5 17.54 -19.13 -4.53
C ARG A 5 16.89 -18.28 -5.61
N ALA A 6 17.34 -18.40 -6.85
CA ALA A 6 16.57 -17.85 -7.96
C ALA A 6 15.19 -18.53 -8.04
N LEU A 7 14.15 -17.73 -8.32
CA LEU A 7 12.82 -18.25 -8.64
C LEU A 7 12.89 -18.95 -9.99
N ALA A 8 12.39 -20.18 -10.04
CA ALA A 8 12.07 -20.82 -11.31
C ALA A 8 10.79 -20.19 -11.88
N THR A 9 10.50 -20.45 -13.15
CA THR A 9 9.19 -20.09 -13.74
C THR A 9 8.06 -20.64 -12.86
N ASP A 10 7.05 -19.80 -12.59
CA ASP A 10 5.89 -20.10 -11.74
C ASP A 10 6.18 -20.43 -10.27
N ALA A 11 7.42 -20.27 -9.81
CA ALA A 11 7.74 -20.37 -8.39
C ALA A 11 7.42 -19.06 -7.65
N GLU A 12 7.20 -19.15 -6.34
CA GLU A 12 6.91 -18.03 -5.45
C GLU A 12 7.91 -17.97 -4.27
N HIS A 13 8.12 -16.77 -3.74
CA HIS A 13 8.76 -16.56 -2.44
C HIS A 13 7.86 -15.68 -1.58
N GLU A 14 7.71 -16.09 -0.32
CA GLU A 14 7.10 -15.26 0.71
C GLU A 14 8.20 -14.61 1.56
N TYR A 15 8.10 -13.30 1.77
CA TYR A 15 9.01 -12.54 2.62
C TYR A 15 8.21 -11.71 3.60
N LEU A 16 8.66 -11.69 4.85
CA LEU A 16 8.17 -10.76 5.86
C LEU A 16 9.26 -9.73 6.18
N VAL A 17 8.92 -8.46 6.04
CA VAL A 17 9.78 -7.35 6.47
C VAL A 17 9.05 -6.57 7.55
N ARG A 18 9.68 -6.42 8.71
CA ARG A 18 9.17 -5.62 9.83
C ARG A 18 10.04 -4.39 10.03
N PHE A 19 9.45 -3.22 9.82
CA PHE A 19 10.06 -1.95 10.17
C PHE A 19 9.60 -1.53 11.56
N THR A 20 10.51 -0.96 12.35
CA THR A 20 10.19 -0.30 13.61
C THR A 20 10.74 1.11 13.54
N PHE A 21 9.84 2.09 13.56
CA PHE A 21 10.22 3.49 13.50
C PHE A 21 10.39 4.00 14.93
N THR A 22 11.54 4.61 15.21
CA THR A 22 11.72 5.44 16.42
C THR A 22 10.97 6.76 16.22
N ASP A 23 10.53 7.32 17.34
CA ASP A 23 9.67 8.48 17.64
C ASP A 23 9.87 9.78 16.82
N ARG A 24 10.80 9.84 15.87
CA ARG A 24 11.02 10.97 14.95
C ARG A 24 10.67 10.70 13.49
N VAL A 25 10.40 9.46 13.10
CA VAL A 25 9.96 9.12 11.75
C VAL A 25 8.56 8.55 11.82
N THR A 26 7.57 9.41 11.59
CA THR A 26 6.20 8.94 11.38
C THR A 26 6.14 8.28 10.02
N MET A 27 5.49 7.12 9.94
CA MET A 27 5.15 6.54 8.64
C MET A 27 4.34 7.57 7.86
N SER A 28 4.70 7.81 6.59
CA SER A 28 3.88 8.66 5.72
C SER A 28 2.43 8.16 5.73
N PRO A 29 1.43 9.04 5.60
CA PRO A 29 0.03 8.66 5.73
C PRO A 29 -0.51 8.00 4.44
N TYR A 30 0.29 7.10 3.86
CA TYR A 30 -0.03 6.30 2.69
C TYR A 30 0.88 5.08 2.62
N TYR A 31 0.40 4.06 1.92
CA TYR A 31 1.20 2.95 1.47
C TYR A 31 0.73 2.53 0.09
N PHE A 32 1.67 2.42 -0.85
CA PHE A 32 1.36 2.04 -2.23
C PHE A 32 2.51 1.26 -2.87
N CYS A 33 2.15 0.50 -3.90
CA CYS A 33 3.06 -0.17 -4.81
C CYS A 33 3.18 0.65 -6.10
N THR A 34 4.40 0.93 -6.54
CA THR A 34 4.71 1.48 -7.88
C THR A 34 5.55 0.45 -8.63
N PRO A 35 4.92 -0.50 -9.35
CA PRO A 35 5.66 -1.59 -9.94
C PRO A 35 6.54 -1.10 -11.10
N ARG A 36 7.81 -1.52 -11.09
CA ARG A 36 8.75 -1.26 -12.20
C ARG A 36 8.45 -2.10 -13.45
N TYR A 37 7.90 -3.29 -13.24
CA TYR A 37 7.59 -4.30 -14.26
C TYR A 37 6.08 -4.61 -14.25
N PRO A 38 5.54 -5.31 -15.26
CA PRO A 38 4.15 -5.78 -15.22
C PRO A 38 3.85 -6.53 -13.92
N CYS A 39 2.78 -6.12 -13.24
CA CYS A 39 2.35 -6.72 -11.98
C CYS A 39 0.89 -7.15 -12.15
N ALA A 40 0.68 -8.48 -12.21
CA ALA A 40 -0.65 -9.03 -12.46
C ALA A 40 -1.60 -8.80 -11.29
N ARG A 41 -1.08 -8.80 -10.05
CA ARG A 41 -1.87 -8.68 -8.82
C ARG A 41 -1.07 -8.02 -7.70
N PHE A 42 -1.74 -7.16 -6.94
CA PHE A 42 -1.26 -6.61 -5.69
C PHE A 42 -2.44 -6.54 -4.72
N ASP A 43 -2.33 -7.21 -3.58
CA ASP A 43 -3.28 -7.10 -2.49
C ASP A 43 -2.64 -6.30 -1.35
N LEU A 44 -3.38 -5.30 -0.87
CA LEU A 44 -2.97 -4.43 0.22
C LEU A 44 -3.95 -4.59 1.38
N HIS A 45 -3.39 -4.89 2.54
CA HIS A 45 -4.09 -4.86 3.82
C HIS A 45 -3.44 -3.81 4.71
N VAL A 46 -4.23 -2.82 5.14
CA VAL A 46 -3.78 -1.80 6.08
C VAL A 46 -4.64 -1.93 7.33
N ARG A 47 -3.98 -2.04 8.48
CA ARG A 47 -4.65 -2.08 9.79
C ARG A 47 -4.21 -0.87 10.61
N PHE A 48 -5.19 -0.10 11.06
CA PHE A 48 -5.00 1.05 11.92
C PHE A 48 -5.13 0.65 13.40
N ASP A 49 -4.64 1.51 14.29
CA ASP A 49 -4.97 1.40 15.70
C ASP A 49 -6.47 1.70 15.88
N ARG A 50 -7.20 0.79 16.54
CA ARG A 50 -8.66 0.90 16.70
C ARG A 50 -9.07 2.08 17.58
N ASP A 51 -8.18 2.53 18.46
CA ASP A 51 -8.40 3.70 19.31
C ASP A 51 -7.97 5.00 18.62
N ARG A 52 -7.37 4.91 17.43
CA ARG A 52 -6.89 6.04 16.62
C ARG A 52 -7.08 5.76 15.12
N LEU A 53 -8.34 5.64 14.72
CA LEU A 53 -8.69 5.55 13.31
C LEU A 53 -8.47 6.89 12.60
N PRO A 54 -8.01 6.89 11.34
CA PRO A 54 -7.93 8.11 10.55
C PRO A 54 -9.34 8.66 10.27
N GLY A 55 -9.49 9.98 10.21
CA GLY A 55 -10.75 10.61 9.84
C GLY A 55 -11.20 10.26 8.42
N LYS A 56 -10.25 10.04 7.50
CA LYS A 56 -10.52 9.70 6.09
C LYS A 56 -9.49 8.72 5.53
N VAL A 57 -9.95 7.81 4.67
CA VAL A 57 -9.10 6.89 3.89
C VAL A 57 -9.54 6.90 2.43
N TRP A 58 -8.58 6.75 1.52
CA TRP A 58 -8.83 6.78 0.08
C TRP A 58 -7.99 5.75 -0.67
N ARG A 59 -8.55 5.24 -1.76
CA ARG A 59 -7.85 4.38 -2.72
C ARG A 59 -7.00 5.21 -3.67
N ILE A 60 -5.76 4.77 -3.88
CA ILE A 60 -4.89 5.21 -4.97
C ILE A 60 -4.98 4.14 -6.05
N ASP A 61 -5.53 4.48 -7.21
CA ASP A 61 -5.74 3.53 -8.31
C ASP A 61 -5.24 4.10 -9.64
N GLY A 62 -3.92 4.18 -9.77
CA GLY A 62 -3.26 4.74 -10.95
C GLY A 62 -3.07 6.26 -10.85
N GLY A 63 -2.00 6.67 -10.17
CA GLY A 63 -1.48 8.05 -10.17
C GLY A 63 0.05 8.07 -10.20
N TYR A 64 0.65 9.16 -10.64
CA TYR A 64 2.10 9.30 -10.53
C TYR A 64 2.50 9.40 -9.05
N PRO A 65 3.65 8.84 -8.62
CA PRO A 65 4.07 8.89 -7.22
C PRO A 65 4.06 10.29 -6.61
N ILE A 66 4.39 11.32 -7.41
CA ILE A 66 4.41 12.72 -6.98
C ILE A 66 3.01 13.29 -6.68
N GLU A 67 1.96 12.70 -7.26
CA GLU A 67 0.56 13.10 -7.05
C GLU A 67 -0.04 12.42 -5.80
N VAL A 68 0.61 11.38 -5.27
CA VAL A 68 0.09 10.69 -4.07
C VAL A 68 0.13 11.59 -2.84
N ASP A 69 1.09 12.52 -2.76
CA ASP A 69 1.17 13.53 -1.70
C ASP A 69 0.23 14.74 -1.96
N ASP A 70 -0.35 14.86 -3.16
CA ASP A 70 -1.24 15.97 -3.51
C ASP A 70 -2.65 15.76 -2.96
N VAL A 71 -2.95 16.48 -1.88
CA VAL A 71 -4.26 16.48 -1.20
C VAL A 71 -5.41 17.02 -2.06
N THR A 72 -5.14 17.67 -3.19
CA THR A 72 -6.17 18.23 -4.07
C THR A 72 -6.63 17.27 -5.16
N SER A 73 -5.88 16.20 -5.39
CA SER A 73 -6.24 15.16 -6.37
C SER A 73 -7.53 14.44 -5.92
N PRO A 74 -8.52 14.25 -6.83
CA PRO A 74 -9.74 13.53 -6.50
C PRO A 74 -9.42 12.06 -6.17
N ARG A 75 -9.92 11.58 -5.02
CA ARG A 75 -9.66 10.21 -4.54
C ARG A 75 -10.96 9.50 -4.23
N HIS A 76 -10.98 8.20 -4.47
CA HIS A 76 -12.11 7.36 -4.12
C HIS A 76 -12.09 7.07 -2.62
N PRO A 77 -13.10 7.50 -1.84
CA PRO A 77 -13.16 7.23 -0.41
C PRO A 77 -13.31 5.73 -0.13
N LEU A 78 -12.74 5.32 1.00
CA LEU A 78 -12.80 3.97 1.53
C LEU A 78 -13.27 4.05 2.98
N ASP A 79 -14.18 3.15 3.34
CA ASP A 79 -14.55 2.94 4.72
C ASP A 79 -13.54 2.00 5.39
N VAL A 80 -13.14 2.35 6.61
CA VAL A 80 -12.42 1.43 7.49
C VAL A 80 -13.45 0.47 8.10
N ASP A 81 -13.18 -0.83 8.02
CA ASP A 81 -14.09 -1.84 8.54
C ASP A 81 -14.12 -1.84 10.10
N PRO A 82 -15.06 -2.58 10.72
CA PRO A 82 -15.15 -2.64 12.19
C PRO A 82 -13.91 -3.23 12.90
N ALA A 83 -13.01 -3.91 12.19
CA ALA A 83 -11.74 -4.40 12.72
C ALA A 83 -10.64 -3.33 12.69
N GLY A 84 -10.89 -2.15 12.11
CA GLY A 84 -9.90 -1.10 11.92
C GLY A 84 -9.05 -1.32 10.68
N GLU A 85 -9.58 -2.02 9.67
CA GLU A 85 -8.84 -2.48 8.52
C GLU A 85 -9.39 -1.95 7.19
N VAL A 86 -8.51 -1.89 6.19
CA VAL A 86 -8.85 -1.64 4.80
C VAL A 86 -8.18 -2.72 3.95
N HIS A 87 -8.98 -3.32 3.08
CA HIS A 87 -8.58 -4.39 2.16
C HIS A 87 -8.76 -3.92 0.73
N LEU A 88 -7.68 -3.94 -0.05
CA LEU A 88 -7.67 -3.51 -1.45
C LEU A 88 -7.01 -4.57 -2.32
N ALA A 89 -7.69 -4.91 -3.42
CA ALA A 89 -7.11 -5.71 -4.49
C ALA A 89 -6.91 -4.83 -5.73
N PHE A 90 -5.79 -5.05 -6.40
CA PHE A 90 -5.43 -4.42 -7.67
C PHE A 90 -4.99 -5.52 -8.63
N THR A 91 -5.41 -5.42 -9.89
CA THR A 91 -5.04 -6.38 -10.93
C THR A 91 -4.56 -5.65 -12.18
N ASN A 92 -3.65 -6.27 -12.94
CA ASN A 92 -3.11 -5.71 -14.18
C ASN A 92 -2.53 -4.29 -14.00
N LEU A 93 -1.71 -4.11 -12.97
CA LEU A 93 -1.16 -2.81 -12.61
C LEU A 93 -0.29 -2.28 -13.75
N ILE A 94 -0.54 -1.02 -14.11
CA ILE A 94 0.22 -0.31 -15.13
C ILE A 94 1.60 0.08 -14.54
N PRO A 95 2.72 -0.34 -15.17
CA PRO A 95 4.04 0.00 -14.67
C PRO A 95 4.24 1.52 -14.49
N ARG A 96 4.97 1.89 -13.44
CA ARG A 96 5.27 3.28 -13.02
C ARG A 96 4.10 4.10 -12.47
N LEU A 97 2.89 3.55 -12.45
CA LEU A 97 1.78 4.16 -11.69
C LEU A 97 1.70 3.56 -10.29
N SER A 98 1.12 4.31 -9.37
CA SER A 98 0.99 3.93 -7.96
C SER A 98 -0.40 3.37 -7.66
N PHE A 99 -0.43 2.33 -6.83
CA PHE A 99 -1.63 1.61 -6.41
C PHE A 99 -1.58 1.31 -4.92
N GLY A 100 -2.58 1.71 -4.15
CA GLY A 100 -2.58 1.53 -2.70
C GLY A 100 -3.63 2.35 -1.96
N ALA A 101 -3.29 2.81 -0.76
CA ALA A 101 -4.15 3.62 0.09
C ALA A 101 -3.41 4.85 0.63
N ALA A 102 -4.15 5.93 0.85
CA ALA A 102 -3.74 7.10 1.61
C ALA A 102 -4.79 7.43 2.67
N TRP A 103 -4.38 8.07 3.75
CA TRP A 103 -5.27 8.44 4.85
C TRP A 103 -4.93 9.82 5.41
N GLN A 104 -5.82 10.34 6.22
CA GLN A 104 -5.65 11.60 6.94
C GLN A 104 -6.39 11.50 8.28
N ASP A 105 -5.76 12.02 9.34
CA ASP A 105 -6.36 12.17 10.66
C ASP A 105 -7.51 13.19 10.66
#